data_AF-A0A2W4M5B3-F1
#
_entry.id   AF-A0A2W4M5B3-F1
#
_cell.length_a   1.000
_cell.length_b   1.000
_cell.length_c   1.000
_cell.angle_alpha   90.00
_cell.angle_beta   90.00
_cell.angle_gamma   90.00
#
_symmetry.space_group_name_H-M   'P 1'
#
loop_
_entity.id
_entity.type
_entity.pdbx_description
1 polymer ?
#
loop_
_entity_poly.entity_id
_entity_poly.type
_entity_poly.pdbx_seq_one_letter_code
_entity_poly.pdbx_strand_id
1 'polypeptide(L)'
;MAPLDTLRQRLGRLNRAGRTIAPYAAIVAMKEDVSPNAKDPIYGQAIRHAWARLKEAATKAGRELLVDFGLATFAVRLSEEALSPKPVAPVLMPAHVDLLSQTSPIPAADPEIACFLHGPERQPDSVAVVWRADIDPRDADEDSVERIRRLLTLVPPRAAEALEMPISMVRAWLSGSKSTALLADVPSDVSEAEPEGLPRERRRVFRWKGQDALSRWIRPEEIRPGDTIVVPASYGGVDEFGWNIRSTAGVPDVARHAALPFAGRRFFVRVAPGLIPHEMNNRLAETLANVESQPWQDVRDALLDLHLPADVHDDLLALSEATRPSRVITDMHVYGETDQGFPRGVLFLSPFGIRSGETKQEGISSSTEDDISGSLLGLPVTLAQHSEDVEHRAEQFAKAAGLSADRVHDLKLAGYLHDLGKADPRFQAWLHYGDPLGIAFDASPNVLAKSGRSLPRSARANSLLPENWRHEAFSVRLATSVPRFAEAKDPDLVLWLVGVHHGYGRPFFPHADPLDRADRQLPAVCGLPANVPAGRGPQSFGFDWRGHDWPKLFERLRARYGAWGLAHMEAILRLADHRASEDAKESRT
;
A
#
# COMPACT_ATOMS: atom_id res chain seq x y z
N MET A 1 -27.41 -12.88 10.71
CA MET A 1 -27.89 -13.77 9.62
C MET A 1 -27.47 -13.22 8.25
N ALA A 2 -27.44 -14.02 7.17
CA ALA A 2 -27.10 -13.58 5.80
C ALA A 2 -27.81 -14.45 4.74
N PRO A 3 -27.86 -14.05 3.45
CA PRO A 3 -28.36 -14.89 2.36
C PRO A 3 -27.58 -16.19 2.14
N LEU A 4 -28.18 -17.17 1.47
CA LEU A 4 -27.64 -18.53 1.35
C LEU A 4 -26.30 -18.62 0.61
N ASP A 5 -26.12 -17.85 -0.46
CA ASP A 5 -24.86 -17.74 -1.20
C ASP A 5 -23.73 -17.18 -0.34
N THR A 6 -24.01 -16.14 0.44
CA THR A 6 -23.06 -15.55 1.39
C THR A 6 -22.69 -16.54 2.49
N LEU A 7 -23.69 -17.23 3.07
CA LEU A 7 -23.45 -18.28 4.07
C LEU A 7 -22.62 -19.43 3.50
N ARG A 8 -22.94 -19.90 2.29
CA ARG A 8 -22.18 -20.96 1.61
C ARG A 8 -20.74 -20.53 1.34
N GLN A 9 -20.49 -19.30 0.92
CA GLN A 9 -19.13 -18.78 0.71
C GLN A 9 -18.33 -18.72 2.03
N ARG A 10 -18.94 -18.21 3.11
CA ARG A 10 -18.29 -18.06 4.43
C ARG A 10 -18.02 -19.42 5.07
N LEU A 11 -19.02 -20.30 5.11
CA LEU A 11 -18.90 -21.63 5.70
C LEU A 11 -18.07 -22.58 4.84
N GLY A 12 -18.01 -22.38 3.52
CA GLY A 12 -17.07 -23.10 2.64
C GLY A 12 -15.60 -22.80 2.94
N ARG A 13 -15.28 -21.73 3.67
CA ARG A 13 -13.92 -21.43 4.15
C ARG A 13 -13.62 -22.06 5.52
N LEU A 14 -14.65 -22.56 6.21
CA LEU A 14 -14.50 -23.18 7.51
C LEU A 14 -13.65 -24.44 7.37
N ASN A 15 -12.54 -24.49 8.11
CA ASN A 15 -11.54 -25.55 8.01
C ASN A 15 -10.93 -25.77 6.59
N ARG A 16 -10.72 -24.69 5.82
CA ARG A 16 -10.10 -24.75 4.47
C ARG A 16 -8.76 -25.50 4.40
N ALA A 17 -8.02 -25.56 5.50
CA ALA A 17 -6.74 -26.28 5.61
C ALA A 17 -6.89 -27.80 5.79
N GLY A 18 -8.11 -28.34 5.84
CA GLY A 18 -8.36 -29.79 5.95
C GLY A 18 -7.89 -30.41 7.26
N ARG A 19 -7.91 -29.63 8.36
CA ARG A 19 -7.47 -30.13 9.68
C ARG A 19 -8.44 -31.17 10.23
N THR A 20 -7.94 -32.10 11.01
CA THR A 20 -8.75 -33.16 11.66
C THR A 20 -9.54 -32.63 12.85
N ILE A 21 -10.47 -31.71 12.59
CA ILE A 21 -11.41 -31.13 13.55
C ILE A 21 -12.83 -31.31 13.03
N ALA A 22 -13.82 -31.31 13.91
CA ALA A 22 -15.23 -31.18 13.53
C ALA A 22 -15.57 -29.68 13.46
N PRO A 23 -15.59 -29.06 12.26
CA PRO A 23 -15.89 -27.65 12.15
C PRO A 23 -17.35 -27.37 12.53
N TYR A 24 -17.57 -26.42 13.42
CA TYR A 24 -18.91 -25.98 13.83
C TYR A 24 -19.03 -24.46 13.66
N ALA A 25 -20.21 -24.00 13.26
CA ALA A 25 -20.57 -22.60 13.20
C ALA A 25 -22.04 -22.42 13.59
N ALA A 26 -22.33 -21.38 14.37
CA ALA A 26 -23.69 -21.02 14.74
C ALA A 26 -24.20 -19.89 13.83
N ILE A 27 -25.39 -20.08 13.27
CA ILE A 27 -26.09 -19.04 12.51
C ILE A 27 -27.13 -18.40 13.45
N VAL A 28 -26.94 -17.13 13.77
CA VAL A 28 -27.85 -16.37 14.63
C VAL A 28 -28.69 -15.42 13.79
N ALA A 29 -30.00 -15.43 14.05
CA ALA A 29 -30.99 -14.53 13.48
C ALA A 29 -31.86 -13.97 14.60
N MET A 30 -31.99 -12.65 14.69
CA MET A 30 -32.91 -12.02 15.62
C MET A 30 -34.35 -12.10 15.09
N LYS A 31 -35.34 -11.89 15.97
CA LYS A 31 -36.76 -11.92 15.54
C LYS A 31 -37.06 -10.80 14.55
N GLU A 32 -36.42 -9.65 14.69
CA GLU A 32 -36.60 -8.53 13.76
C GLU A 32 -36.10 -8.90 12.35
N ASP A 33 -34.97 -9.60 12.23
CA ASP A 33 -34.31 -9.96 10.97
C ASP A 33 -35.13 -10.90 10.06
N VAL A 34 -36.01 -11.71 10.66
CA VAL A 34 -36.76 -12.77 9.96
C VAL A 34 -38.27 -12.51 9.97
N SER A 35 -38.68 -11.34 10.45
CA SER A 35 -40.09 -10.93 10.46
C SER A 35 -40.61 -10.70 9.03
N PRO A 36 -41.93 -10.78 8.80
CA PRO A 36 -42.48 -10.57 7.46
C PRO A 36 -42.21 -9.18 6.87
N ASN A 37 -42.06 -8.18 7.75
CA ASN A 37 -41.79 -6.79 7.41
C ASN A 37 -40.29 -6.47 7.45
N ALA A 38 -39.45 -7.45 7.78
CA ALA A 38 -38.00 -7.29 7.78
C ALA A 38 -37.53 -7.03 6.36
N LYS A 39 -36.96 -5.85 6.13
CA LYS A 39 -36.25 -5.52 4.91
C LYS A 39 -34.85 -5.13 5.31
N ASP A 40 -33.93 -6.08 5.18
CA ASP A 40 -32.52 -5.82 5.38
C ASP A 40 -32.04 -4.77 4.35
N PRO A 41 -31.27 -3.75 4.76
CA PRO A 41 -30.81 -2.71 3.84
C PRO A 41 -29.97 -3.22 2.67
N ILE A 42 -29.27 -4.35 2.85
CA ILE A 42 -28.30 -4.90 1.88
C ILE A 42 -28.94 -6.00 1.04
N TYR A 43 -29.68 -6.88 1.71
CA TYR A 43 -30.18 -8.12 1.16
C TYR A 43 -31.70 -8.14 1.00
N GLY A 44 -32.39 -7.06 1.36
CA GLY A 44 -33.83 -6.96 1.31
C GLY A 44 -34.49 -8.06 2.15
N GLN A 45 -35.34 -8.88 1.53
CA GLN A 45 -36.00 -10.00 2.22
C GLN A 45 -35.19 -11.30 2.16
N ALA A 46 -33.99 -11.30 1.55
CA ALA A 46 -33.27 -12.55 1.31
C ALA A 46 -32.80 -13.26 2.57
N ILE A 47 -32.52 -12.51 3.65
CA ILE A 47 -32.24 -13.06 4.98
C ILE A 47 -33.40 -13.93 5.49
N ARG A 48 -34.64 -13.44 5.37
CA ARG A 48 -35.85 -14.16 5.79
C ARG A 48 -36.03 -15.44 4.99
N HIS A 49 -35.91 -15.35 3.67
CA HIS A 49 -36.04 -16.51 2.79
C HIS A 49 -34.93 -17.53 3.07
N ALA A 50 -33.68 -17.09 3.21
CA ALA A 50 -32.57 -17.95 3.60
C ALA A 50 -32.82 -18.67 4.93
N TRP A 51 -33.31 -17.96 5.95
CA TRP A 51 -33.65 -18.57 7.24
C TRP A 51 -34.75 -19.64 7.13
N ALA A 52 -35.77 -19.40 6.30
CA ALA A 52 -36.81 -20.39 6.04
C ALA A 52 -36.23 -21.65 5.38
N ARG A 53 -35.34 -21.50 4.39
CA ARG A 53 -34.70 -22.61 3.70
C ARG A 53 -33.75 -23.41 4.59
N LEU A 54 -33.03 -22.73 5.49
CA LEU A 54 -32.19 -23.42 6.48
C LEU A 54 -33.03 -24.27 7.43
N LYS A 55 -34.14 -23.73 7.94
CA LYS A 55 -35.04 -24.50 8.83
C LYS A 55 -35.69 -25.69 8.14
N GLU A 56 -36.02 -25.56 6.85
CA GLU A 56 -36.58 -26.66 6.05
C GLU A 56 -35.57 -27.79 5.85
N ALA A 57 -34.30 -27.46 5.60
CA ALA A 57 -33.23 -28.44 5.41
C ALA A 57 -32.59 -28.94 6.71
N ALA A 58 -32.90 -28.32 7.85
CA ALA A 58 -32.27 -28.65 9.12
C ALA A 58 -32.72 -30.00 9.67
N THR A 59 -31.76 -30.79 10.10
CA THR A 59 -31.98 -31.99 10.89
C THR A 59 -32.02 -31.63 12.38
N LYS A 60 -32.87 -32.33 13.16
CA LYS A 60 -32.90 -32.15 14.61
C LYS A 60 -31.86 -33.04 15.27
N ALA A 61 -30.99 -32.44 16.06
CA ALA A 61 -30.12 -33.15 17.00
C ALA A 61 -30.41 -32.63 18.42
N GLY A 62 -31.22 -33.36 19.18
CA GLY A 62 -31.69 -32.90 20.49
C GLY A 62 -32.55 -31.63 20.38
N ARG A 63 -32.08 -30.52 20.99
CA ARG A 63 -32.74 -29.20 20.94
C ARG A 63 -32.23 -28.31 19.79
N GLU A 64 -31.21 -28.74 19.08
CA GLU A 64 -30.54 -27.95 18.05
C GLU A 64 -31.02 -28.33 16.64
N LEU A 65 -30.99 -27.34 15.75
CA LEU A 65 -31.24 -27.51 14.32
C LEU A 65 -29.89 -27.44 13.60
N LEU A 66 -29.50 -28.55 12.97
CA LEU A 66 -28.23 -28.68 12.27
C LEU A 66 -28.43 -28.74 10.76
N VAL A 67 -27.66 -27.93 10.04
CA VAL A 67 -27.58 -27.94 8.58
C VAL A 67 -26.15 -28.27 8.19
N ASP A 68 -25.98 -29.29 7.34
CA ASP A 68 -24.67 -29.65 6.81
C ASP A 68 -24.30 -28.75 5.62
N PHE A 69 -23.19 -28.04 5.75
CA PHE A 69 -22.63 -27.16 4.72
C PHE A 69 -21.48 -27.81 3.93
N GLY A 70 -21.23 -29.10 4.12
CA GLY A 70 -20.26 -29.88 3.36
C GLY A 70 -20.55 -29.89 1.87
N LEU A 71 -19.51 -29.80 1.03
CA LEU A 71 -19.66 -29.66 -0.42
C LEU A 71 -20.47 -30.80 -1.06
N ALA A 72 -20.35 -32.01 -0.52
CA ALA A 72 -21.04 -33.21 -0.99
C ALA A 72 -22.42 -33.44 -0.34
N THR A 73 -22.71 -32.76 0.78
CA THR A 73 -23.86 -33.02 1.65
C THR A 73 -24.80 -31.83 1.81
N PHE A 74 -24.49 -30.69 1.17
CA PHE A 74 -25.29 -29.47 1.23
C PHE A 74 -26.68 -29.68 0.62
N ALA A 75 -27.68 -29.87 1.48
CA ALA A 75 -29.06 -30.20 1.11
C ALA A 75 -30.00 -28.98 1.02
N VAL A 76 -29.51 -27.77 1.30
CA VAL A 76 -30.35 -26.56 1.24
C VAL A 76 -30.66 -26.19 -0.20
N ARG A 77 -31.94 -26.27 -0.59
CA ARG A 77 -32.37 -25.90 -1.94
C ARG A 77 -32.31 -24.39 -2.13
N LEU A 78 -31.43 -23.94 -3.03
CA LEU A 78 -31.30 -22.53 -3.39
C LEU A 78 -32.58 -22.05 -4.10
N SER A 79 -33.07 -20.87 -3.70
CA SER A 79 -34.13 -20.14 -4.39
C SER A 79 -33.66 -18.70 -4.55
N GLU A 80 -34.03 -18.03 -5.65
CA GLU A 80 -33.52 -16.68 -5.97
C GLU A 80 -33.81 -15.68 -4.85
N GLU A 81 -34.95 -15.80 -4.19
CA GLU A 81 -35.37 -14.92 -3.10
C GLU A 81 -34.50 -15.10 -1.85
N ALA A 82 -33.79 -16.23 -1.71
CA ALA A 82 -32.89 -16.51 -0.60
C ALA A 82 -31.41 -16.20 -0.91
N LEU A 83 -31.11 -15.69 -2.11
CA LEU A 83 -29.78 -15.27 -2.54
C LEU A 83 -29.60 -13.76 -2.38
N SER A 84 -28.35 -13.31 -2.30
CA SER A 84 -28.05 -11.88 -2.35
C SER A 84 -28.62 -11.26 -3.63
N PRO A 85 -29.29 -10.08 -3.54
CA PRO A 85 -29.74 -9.39 -4.73
C PRO A 85 -28.54 -9.05 -5.60
N LYS A 86 -28.65 -9.32 -6.90
CA LYS A 86 -27.63 -8.99 -7.89
C LYS A 86 -28.00 -7.64 -8.52
N PRO A 87 -27.37 -6.53 -8.11
CA PRO A 87 -27.60 -5.27 -8.79
C PRO A 87 -27.19 -5.40 -10.26
N VAL A 88 -27.89 -4.68 -11.14
CA VAL A 88 -27.58 -4.68 -12.57
C VAL A 88 -26.28 -3.90 -12.75
N ALA A 89 -25.16 -4.60 -12.89
CA ALA A 89 -23.90 -3.99 -13.29
C ALA A 89 -23.88 -3.75 -14.81
N PRO A 90 -23.27 -2.66 -15.30
CA PRO A 90 -23.06 -2.46 -16.72
C PRO A 90 -22.21 -3.58 -17.31
N VAL A 91 -22.43 -3.88 -18.59
CA VAL A 91 -21.55 -4.80 -19.33
C VAL A 91 -20.21 -4.11 -19.58
N LEU A 92 -19.11 -4.79 -19.23
CA LEU A 92 -17.76 -4.33 -19.54
C LEU A 92 -17.50 -4.44 -21.05
N MET A 93 -17.78 -3.37 -21.78
CA MET A 93 -17.55 -3.26 -23.22
C MET A 93 -16.05 -3.19 -23.57
N PRO A 94 -15.65 -3.59 -24.80
CA PRO A 94 -14.25 -3.49 -25.24
C PRO A 94 -13.63 -2.10 -25.06
N ALA A 95 -14.38 -1.03 -25.35
CA ALA A 95 -13.91 0.34 -25.15
C ALA A 95 -13.56 0.66 -23.68
N HIS A 96 -14.26 0.08 -22.71
CA HIS A 96 -13.90 0.24 -21.29
C HIS A 96 -12.59 -0.49 -20.98
N VAL A 97 -12.39 -1.69 -21.52
CA VAL A 97 -11.13 -2.42 -21.40
C VAL A 97 -10.00 -1.66 -22.08
N ASP A 98 -10.28 -0.92 -23.16
CA ASP A 98 -9.33 -0.03 -23.82
C ASP A 98 -8.86 1.09 -22.92
N LEU A 99 -9.78 1.77 -22.26
CA LEU A 99 -9.46 2.86 -21.34
C LEU A 99 -8.75 2.33 -20.07
N LEU A 100 -9.28 1.26 -19.45
CA LEU A 100 -8.68 0.64 -18.26
C LEU A 100 -7.30 0.01 -18.52
N SER A 101 -6.94 -0.19 -19.80
CA SER A 101 -5.59 -0.65 -20.16
C SER A 101 -4.55 0.47 -20.18
N GLN A 102 -4.95 1.73 -20.00
CA GLN A 102 -4.04 2.87 -19.91
C GLN A 102 -3.93 3.29 -18.44
N THR A 103 -2.70 3.35 -17.93
CA THR A 103 -2.40 3.66 -16.53
C THR A 103 -1.62 4.97 -16.37
N SER A 104 -0.99 5.47 -17.44
CA SER A 104 -0.26 6.74 -17.40
C SER A 104 -0.22 7.45 -18.75
N PRO A 105 -0.81 8.66 -18.87
CA PRO A 105 -1.71 9.27 -17.89
C PRO A 105 -3.02 8.46 -17.81
N ILE A 106 -3.76 8.66 -16.74
CA ILE A 106 -5.14 8.19 -16.65
C ILE A 106 -5.93 8.80 -17.82
N PRO A 107 -6.73 8.02 -18.58
CA PRO A 107 -7.55 8.55 -19.66
C PRO A 107 -8.47 9.68 -19.20
N ALA A 108 -8.72 10.66 -20.07
CA ALA A 108 -9.66 11.74 -19.78
C ALA A 108 -11.09 11.22 -19.48
N ALA A 109 -11.46 10.11 -20.13
CA ALA A 109 -12.66 9.35 -19.82
C ALA A 109 -12.28 8.10 -19.02
N ASP A 110 -11.98 8.27 -17.74
CA ASP A 110 -11.64 7.18 -16.82
C ASP A 110 -12.90 6.38 -16.43
N PRO A 111 -13.04 5.10 -16.81
CA PRO A 111 -14.22 4.32 -16.47
C PRO A 111 -14.31 4.08 -14.95
N GLU A 112 -15.44 4.43 -14.36
CA GLU A 112 -15.69 4.25 -12.93
C GLU A 112 -15.81 2.75 -12.57
N ILE A 113 -14.70 2.15 -12.10
CA ILE A 113 -14.56 0.71 -11.80
C ILE A 113 -15.64 0.26 -10.81
N ALA A 114 -15.97 1.13 -9.85
CA ALA A 114 -17.05 0.94 -8.90
C ALA A 114 -18.35 0.45 -9.54
N CYS A 115 -18.75 1.09 -10.64
CA CYS A 115 -20.00 0.83 -11.32
C CYS A 115 -20.06 -0.60 -11.87
N PHE A 116 -18.91 -1.14 -12.31
CA PHE A 116 -18.82 -2.53 -12.80
C PHE A 116 -18.78 -3.57 -11.67
N LEU A 117 -18.30 -3.20 -10.48
CA LEU A 117 -18.24 -4.09 -9.32
C LEU A 117 -19.55 -4.14 -8.53
N HIS A 118 -20.25 -3.00 -8.45
CA HIS A 118 -21.37 -2.80 -7.52
C HIS A 118 -22.68 -2.42 -8.21
N GLY A 119 -22.64 -2.03 -9.49
CA GLY A 119 -23.77 -1.47 -10.22
C GLY A 119 -23.88 0.05 -10.07
N PRO A 120 -24.68 0.74 -10.90
CA PRO A 120 -24.83 2.19 -10.86
C PRO A 120 -25.57 2.67 -9.61
N GLU A 121 -26.35 1.78 -8.99
CA GLU A 121 -27.15 2.05 -7.78
C GLU A 121 -26.34 1.90 -6.48
N ARG A 122 -25.16 1.27 -6.52
CA ARG A 122 -24.27 1.12 -5.36
C ARG A 122 -22.92 1.72 -5.69
N GLN A 123 -22.66 2.92 -5.19
CA GLN A 123 -21.30 3.44 -5.19
C GLN A 123 -20.50 2.76 -4.04
N PRO A 124 -19.28 2.25 -4.27
CA PRO A 124 -18.37 1.89 -3.22
C PRO A 124 -17.93 3.18 -2.56
N ASP A 125 -18.60 3.48 -1.46
CA ASP A 125 -18.35 4.68 -0.69
C ASP A 125 -17.36 4.38 0.44
N SER A 126 -16.48 3.37 0.37
CA SER A 126 -15.61 3.07 1.52
C SER A 126 -14.38 3.97 1.57
N VAL A 127 -14.13 4.51 2.77
CA VAL A 127 -12.92 5.23 3.18
C VAL A 127 -12.35 4.47 4.37
N ALA A 128 -11.02 4.30 4.38
CA ALA A 128 -10.32 3.71 5.51
C ALA A 128 -9.98 4.82 6.52
N VAL A 129 -10.50 4.72 7.73
CA VAL A 129 -10.27 5.70 8.81
C VAL A 129 -9.30 5.12 9.82
N VAL A 130 -8.24 5.87 10.16
CA VAL A 130 -7.20 5.47 11.13
C VAL A 130 -7.06 6.55 12.19
N TRP A 131 -7.11 6.16 13.47
CA TRP A 131 -6.95 7.09 14.59
C TRP A 131 -5.51 7.09 15.08
N ARG A 132 -4.86 8.26 15.10
CA ARG A 132 -3.51 8.46 15.64
C ARG A 132 -3.52 9.52 16.73
N ALA A 133 -2.88 9.24 17.85
CA ALA A 133 -2.88 10.16 19.00
C ALA A 133 -1.80 11.25 18.91
N ASP A 134 -0.83 11.07 18.03
CA ASP A 134 0.36 11.91 17.83
C ASP A 134 0.27 12.81 16.58
N ILE A 135 -0.95 13.06 16.07
CA ILE A 135 -1.20 14.03 15.00
C ILE A 135 -2.17 15.13 15.44
N ASP A 136 -1.92 16.36 15.02
CA ASP A 136 -2.73 17.53 15.39
C ASP A 136 -3.12 18.35 14.14
N PRO A 137 -4.42 18.58 13.89
CA PRO A 137 -4.92 19.32 12.73
C PRO A 137 -4.61 20.82 12.78
N ARG A 138 -4.10 21.34 13.91
CA ARG A 138 -3.64 22.73 14.04
C ARG A 138 -2.30 22.95 13.31
N ASP A 139 -1.52 21.89 13.14
CA ASP A 139 -0.22 21.87 12.48
C ASP A 139 -0.41 21.72 10.95
N ALA A 140 -0.79 22.80 10.27
CA ALA A 140 -1.20 22.78 8.86
C ALA A 140 -0.30 23.57 7.88
N ASP A 141 0.83 24.08 8.34
CA ASP A 141 1.88 24.64 7.48
C ASP A 141 2.62 23.55 6.68
N GLU A 142 3.39 23.95 5.67
CA GLU A 142 4.09 23.02 4.77
C GLU A 142 5.09 22.13 5.51
N ASP A 143 5.81 22.67 6.49
CA ASP A 143 6.80 21.91 7.28
C ASP A 143 6.09 20.87 8.15
N SER A 144 4.97 21.23 8.77
CA SER A 144 4.12 20.31 9.53
C SER A 144 3.57 19.16 8.68
N VAL A 145 3.12 19.45 7.46
CA VAL A 145 2.64 18.42 6.53
C VAL A 145 3.77 17.45 6.15
N GLU A 146 5.00 17.95 5.94
CA GLU A 146 6.16 17.10 5.66
C GLU A 146 6.54 16.23 6.87
N ARG A 147 6.51 16.79 8.10
CA ARG A 147 6.75 16.03 9.32
C ARG A 147 5.76 14.86 9.49
N ILE A 148 4.46 15.12 9.30
CA ILE A 148 3.43 14.07 9.38
C ILE A 148 3.62 13.03 8.27
N ARG A 149 3.91 13.46 7.03
CA ARG A 149 4.20 12.54 5.92
C ARG A 149 5.38 11.64 6.24
N ARG A 150 6.44 12.19 6.83
CA ARG A 150 7.62 11.45 7.29
C ARG A 150 7.26 10.47 8.41
N LEU A 151 6.53 10.91 9.44
CA LEU A 151 6.04 10.05 10.52
C LEU A 151 5.25 8.86 9.96
N LEU A 152 4.27 9.10 9.09
CA LEU A 152 3.45 8.05 8.47
C LEU A 152 4.22 7.20 7.44
N THR A 153 5.44 7.58 7.05
CA THR A 153 6.33 6.71 6.25
C THR A 153 7.18 5.80 7.12
N LEU A 154 7.65 6.36 8.24
CA LEU A 154 8.41 5.63 9.24
C LEU A 154 7.52 4.71 10.08
N VAL A 155 6.23 5.02 10.20
CA VAL A 155 5.21 4.25 10.92
C VAL A 155 3.91 4.22 10.09
N PRO A 156 3.89 3.45 8.98
CA PRO A 156 2.76 3.44 8.06
C PRO A 156 1.47 2.91 8.70
N PRO A 157 0.31 3.49 8.39
CA PRO A 157 -0.98 2.92 8.77
C PRO A 157 -1.14 1.50 8.24
N ARG A 158 -1.49 0.57 9.12
CA ARG A 158 -1.76 -0.84 8.80
C ARG A 158 -3.25 -1.10 8.66
N ALA A 159 -3.62 -2.12 7.89
CA ALA A 159 -5.01 -2.55 7.76
C ALA A 159 -5.65 -2.90 9.12
N ALA A 160 -4.87 -3.42 10.06
CA ALA A 160 -5.33 -3.71 11.43
C ALA A 160 -5.59 -2.45 12.29
N GLU A 161 -5.20 -1.26 11.83
CA GLU A 161 -5.54 0.02 12.47
C GLU A 161 -6.78 0.67 11.84
N ALA A 162 -7.18 0.22 10.66
CA ALA A 162 -8.15 0.91 9.82
C ALA A 162 -9.56 0.37 10.01
N LEU A 163 -10.54 1.28 10.07
CA LEU A 163 -11.95 0.97 9.96
C LEU A 163 -12.45 1.41 8.57
N GLU A 164 -12.98 0.47 7.78
CA GLU A 164 -13.59 0.80 6.49
C GLU A 164 -15.03 1.27 6.68
N MET A 165 -15.36 2.43 6.14
CA MET A 165 -16.63 3.13 6.43
C MET A 165 -17.19 3.88 5.22
N PRO A 166 -18.52 3.99 5.07
CA PRO A 166 -19.16 4.83 4.04
C PRO A 166 -18.73 6.32 4.13
N ILE A 167 -18.43 6.96 3.00
CA ILE A 167 -17.97 8.37 2.92
C ILE A 167 -19.01 9.29 3.51
N SER A 168 -20.28 9.04 3.20
CA SER A 168 -21.40 9.83 3.71
C SER A 168 -21.42 9.85 5.25
N MET A 169 -21.14 8.70 5.89
CA MET A 169 -21.05 8.57 7.34
C MET A 169 -19.83 9.33 7.90
N VAL A 170 -18.66 9.16 7.28
CA VAL A 170 -17.43 9.85 7.69
C VAL A 170 -17.57 11.37 7.54
N ARG A 171 -18.09 11.85 6.40
CA ARG A 171 -18.35 13.27 6.14
C ARG A 171 -19.34 13.86 7.12
N ALA A 172 -20.44 13.16 7.42
CA ALA A 172 -21.41 13.58 8.41
C ALA A 172 -20.79 13.72 9.81
N TRP A 173 -20.01 12.72 10.24
CA TRP A 173 -19.30 12.74 11.52
C TRP A 173 -18.30 13.90 11.65
N LEU A 174 -17.46 14.10 10.63
CA LEU A 174 -16.46 15.17 10.60
C LEU A 174 -17.08 16.57 10.49
N SER A 175 -18.30 16.65 9.96
CA SER A 175 -19.10 17.89 9.88
C SER A 175 -19.96 18.15 11.12
N GLY A 176 -19.87 17.29 12.15
CA GLY A 176 -20.59 17.47 13.42
C GLY A 176 -22.04 16.98 13.41
N SER A 177 -22.48 16.28 12.36
CA SER A 177 -23.81 15.66 12.33
C SER A 177 -23.85 14.46 13.28
N LYS A 178 -24.89 14.41 14.13
CA LYS A 178 -25.16 13.30 15.05
C LYS A 178 -26.29 12.38 14.57
N SER A 179 -26.71 12.55 13.31
CA SER A 179 -27.80 11.77 12.73
C SER A 179 -27.39 10.31 12.56
N THR A 180 -28.08 9.44 13.27
CA THR A 180 -27.88 7.98 13.23
C THR A 180 -28.59 7.33 12.03
N ALA A 181 -29.36 8.10 11.25
CA ALA A 181 -30.03 7.61 10.04
C ALA A 181 -29.04 7.19 8.94
N LEU A 182 -27.76 7.57 9.06
CA LEU A 182 -26.68 7.24 8.15
C LEU A 182 -25.88 5.99 8.59
N LEU A 183 -26.22 5.33 9.70
CA LEU A 183 -25.48 4.22 10.34
C LEU A 183 -25.53 2.86 9.60
N ALA A 184 -26.00 2.79 8.36
CA ALA A 184 -25.98 1.54 7.61
C ALA A 184 -24.56 1.27 7.09
N ASP A 185 -24.04 0.06 7.32
CA ASP A 185 -22.72 -0.41 6.84
C ASP A 185 -22.61 -0.53 5.30
N VAL A 186 -23.62 -0.10 4.57
CA VAL A 186 -23.68 -0.09 3.10
C VAL A 186 -24.41 1.17 2.64
N PRO A 187 -23.95 1.83 1.55
CA PRO A 187 -24.64 2.98 0.97
C PRO A 187 -26.11 2.66 0.71
N SER A 188 -26.98 3.43 1.35
CA SER A 188 -28.42 3.45 1.10
C SER A 188 -28.73 4.56 0.08
N ASP A 189 -29.87 4.47 -0.60
CA ASP A 189 -30.51 5.52 -1.42
C ASP A 189 -30.85 6.78 -0.60
N VAL A 190 -29.87 7.40 0.05
CA VAL A 190 -30.05 8.67 0.73
C VAL A 190 -29.76 9.75 -0.32
N SER A 191 -30.83 10.19 -0.98
CA SER A 191 -30.89 11.48 -1.65
C SER A 191 -30.08 12.52 -0.88
N GLU A 192 -29.14 13.19 -1.55
CA GLU A 192 -28.32 14.30 -1.06
C GLU A 192 -29.16 15.52 -0.69
N ALA A 193 -30.08 15.39 0.26
CA ALA A 193 -30.72 16.53 0.88
C ALA A 193 -29.79 17.04 1.99
N GLU A 194 -29.05 18.11 1.70
CA GLU A 194 -28.26 18.81 2.72
C GLU A 194 -29.16 19.22 3.89
N PRO A 195 -28.85 18.83 5.14
CA PRO A 195 -29.56 19.36 6.29
C PRO A 195 -29.15 20.82 6.50
N GLU A 196 -30.07 21.75 6.25
CA GLU A 196 -29.89 23.15 6.63
C GLU A 196 -29.73 23.29 8.16
N GLY A 197 -28.62 23.91 8.61
CA GLY A 197 -28.58 24.58 9.91
C GLY A 197 -27.78 23.97 11.07
N LEU A 198 -26.67 23.25 10.86
CA LEU A 198 -25.79 22.82 11.97
C LEU A 198 -24.43 23.58 12.04
N PRO A 199 -23.83 23.74 13.24
CA PRO A 199 -22.66 24.60 13.46
C PRO A 199 -21.38 24.19 12.72
N ARG A 200 -20.61 25.21 12.31
CA ARG A 200 -19.47 25.21 11.37
C ARG A 200 -18.13 24.68 11.91
N GLU A 201 -18.07 23.59 12.67
CA GLU A 201 -16.77 22.95 12.97
C GLU A 201 -16.49 21.82 11.98
N ARG A 202 -15.94 22.18 10.81
CA ARG A 202 -15.45 21.22 9.81
C ARG A 202 -14.07 20.72 10.23
N ARG A 203 -14.03 19.53 10.83
CA ARG A 203 -12.80 18.91 11.32
C ARG A 203 -11.93 18.45 10.15
N ARG A 204 -10.66 18.89 10.12
CA ARG A 204 -9.69 18.51 9.08
C ARG A 204 -9.16 17.10 9.35
N VAL A 205 -8.83 16.38 8.28
CA VAL A 205 -8.24 15.04 8.35
C VAL A 205 -7.01 14.98 7.46
N PHE A 206 -6.05 14.13 7.80
CA PHE A 206 -4.85 13.96 6.99
C PHE A 206 -5.08 12.83 5.98
N ARG A 207 -5.14 13.14 4.68
CA ARG A 207 -5.20 12.09 3.65
C ARG A 207 -3.82 11.47 3.50
N TRP A 208 -3.76 10.15 3.51
CA TRP A 208 -2.54 9.38 3.29
C TRP A 208 -2.57 8.68 1.93
N LYS A 209 -1.67 9.10 1.04
CA LYS A 209 -1.39 8.49 -0.28
C LYS A 209 0.10 8.20 -0.43
N GLY A 210 0.75 7.74 0.65
CA GLY A 210 2.19 7.52 0.65
C GLY A 210 2.99 8.84 0.64
N GLN A 211 4.13 8.82 -0.04
CA GLN A 211 5.01 9.98 -0.18
C GLN A 211 4.55 11.01 -1.23
N ASP A 212 3.37 10.82 -1.81
CA ASP A 212 2.77 11.71 -2.80
C ASP A 212 2.46 13.12 -2.22
N ALA A 213 2.47 14.14 -3.08
CA ALA A 213 2.07 15.50 -2.74
C ALA A 213 0.58 15.60 -2.33
N LEU A 214 -0.24 14.63 -2.74
CA LEU A 214 -1.64 14.45 -2.34
C LEU A 214 -1.79 14.02 -0.87
N SER A 215 -0.72 13.59 -0.19
CA SER A 215 -0.71 13.38 1.27
C SER A 215 -0.68 14.73 1.99
N ARG A 216 -1.85 15.20 2.45
CA ARG A 216 -2.04 16.54 3.02
C ARG A 216 -3.28 16.58 3.92
N TRP A 217 -3.41 17.65 4.69
CA TRP A 217 -4.67 18.00 5.35
C TRP A 217 -5.74 18.33 4.31
N ILE A 218 -6.90 17.70 4.43
CA ILE A 218 -8.08 17.91 3.58
C ILE A 218 -9.32 18.18 4.42
N ARG A 219 -10.33 18.79 3.80
CA ARG A 219 -11.67 18.95 4.39
C ARG A 219 -12.57 17.75 4.07
N PRO A 220 -13.67 17.55 4.81
CA PRO A 220 -14.59 16.43 4.56
C PRO A 220 -15.09 16.32 3.11
N GLU A 221 -15.30 17.45 2.43
CA GLU A 221 -15.82 17.48 1.05
C GLU A 221 -14.79 16.99 0.03
N GLU A 222 -13.51 17.02 0.37
CA GLU A 222 -12.41 16.56 -0.48
C GLU A 222 -12.14 15.05 -0.36
N ILE A 223 -12.75 14.36 0.62
CA ILE A 223 -12.58 12.91 0.83
C ILE A 223 -13.19 12.17 -0.35
N ARG A 224 -12.45 11.23 -0.95
CA ARG A 224 -12.91 10.40 -2.08
C ARG A 224 -12.94 8.91 -1.73
N PRO A 225 -13.71 8.10 -2.48
CA PRO A 225 -13.65 6.65 -2.35
C PRO A 225 -12.22 6.13 -2.42
N GLY A 226 -11.88 5.17 -1.55
CA GLY A 226 -10.53 4.59 -1.49
C GLY A 226 -9.47 5.50 -0.87
N ASP A 227 -9.84 6.63 -0.25
CA ASP A 227 -8.92 7.37 0.59
C ASP A 227 -8.64 6.61 1.90
N THR A 228 -7.37 6.60 2.31
CA THR A 228 -6.99 6.33 3.69
C THR A 228 -6.84 7.68 4.38
N ILE A 229 -7.67 7.94 5.38
CA ILE A 229 -7.61 9.17 6.17
C ILE A 229 -7.10 8.85 7.58
N VAL A 230 -6.19 9.68 8.06
CA VAL A 230 -5.69 9.64 9.43
C VAL A 230 -6.31 10.80 10.20
N VAL A 231 -6.95 10.48 11.32
CA VAL A 231 -7.66 11.42 12.17
C VAL A 231 -7.06 11.42 13.57
N PRO A 232 -7.06 12.56 14.28
CA PRO A 232 -6.65 12.59 15.68
C PRO A 232 -7.50 11.65 16.53
N ALA A 233 -6.86 10.91 17.43
CA ALA A 233 -7.52 10.06 18.42
C ALA A 233 -8.61 10.80 19.22
N SER A 234 -8.39 12.10 19.47
CA SER A 234 -9.33 12.98 20.19
C SER A 234 -10.65 13.24 19.46
N TYR A 235 -10.79 12.87 18.18
CA TYR A 235 -12.02 13.09 17.43
C TYR A 235 -13.17 12.17 17.87
N GLY A 236 -12.86 11.06 18.55
CA GLY A 236 -13.84 10.07 18.98
C GLY A 236 -14.42 9.27 17.81
N GLY A 237 -15.71 8.95 17.89
CA GLY A 237 -16.42 8.19 16.87
C GLY A 237 -16.39 6.67 17.07
N VAL A 238 -15.65 6.17 18.05
CA VAL A 238 -15.53 4.73 18.36
C VAL A 238 -15.74 4.52 19.85
N ASP A 239 -16.35 3.40 20.24
CA ASP A 239 -16.45 2.89 21.61
C ASP A 239 -16.00 1.42 21.69
N GLU A 240 -16.20 0.76 22.83
CA GLU A 240 -15.80 -0.63 23.06
C GLU A 240 -16.50 -1.66 22.13
N PHE A 241 -17.61 -1.27 21.49
CA PHE A 241 -18.37 -2.11 20.57
C PHE A 241 -18.10 -1.79 19.09
N GLY A 242 -17.32 -0.75 18.80
CA GLY A 242 -16.96 -0.33 17.44
C GLY A 242 -17.43 1.08 17.13
N TRP A 243 -17.89 1.30 15.89
CA TRP A 243 -18.29 2.64 15.45
C TRP A 243 -19.49 3.18 16.23
N ASN A 244 -19.32 4.39 16.78
CA ASN A 244 -20.36 5.14 17.44
C ASN A 244 -20.19 6.64 17.17
N ILE A 245 -20.95 7.17 16.21
CA ILE A 245 -20.92 8.59 15.80
C ILE A 245 -21.18 9.59 16.94
N ARG A 246 -21.80 9.15 18.05
CA ARG A 246 -22.08 9.98 19.23
C ARG A 246 -20.96 9.93 20.27
N SER A 247 -20.06 8.96 20.18
CA SER A 247 -18.91 8.85 21.08
C SER A 247 -17.97 10.03 20.84
N THR A 248 -17.71 10.79 21.89
CA THR A 248 -16.70 11.86 21.92
C THR A 248 -15.49 11.49 22.76
N ALA A 249 -15.45 10.26 23.29
CA ALA A 249 -14.31 9.77 24.04
C ALA A 249 -13.11 9.60 23.10
N GLY A 250 -11.90 9.88 23.58
CA GLY A 250 -10.69 9.65 22.79
C GLY A 250 -10.54 8.18 22.41
N VAL A 251 -10.24 7.91 21.15
CA VAL A 251 -10.04 6.56 20.63
C VAL A 251 -8.61 6.10 20.94
N PRO A 252 -8.40 4.89 21.49
CA PRO A 252 -7.05 4.37 21.70
C PRO A 252 -6.26 4.29 20.38
N ASP A 253 -5.01 4.77 20.38
CA ASP A 253 -4.10 4.57 19.25
C ASP A 253 -3.62 3.12 19.24
N VAL A 254 -4.04 2.37 18.22
CA VAL A 254 -3.75 0.94 18.09
C VAL A 254 -2.55 0.64 17.18
N ALA A 255 -1.80 1.65 16.73
CA ALA A 255 -0.69 1.43 15.80
C ALA A 255 0.40 0.53 16.37
N ARG A 256 0.70 0.68 17.66
CA ARG A 256 1.59 -0.22 18.40
C ARG A 256 1.10 -1.66 18.32
N HIS A 257 -0.15 -1.90 18.73
CA HIS A 257 -0.77 -3.24 18.74
C HIS A 257 -0.82 -3.87 17.35
N ALA A 258 -1.12 -3.09 16.31
CA ALA A 258 -1.15 -3.54 14.93
C ALA A 258 0.25 -3.92 14.39
N ALA A 259 1.31 -3.34 14.95
CA ALA A 259 2.69 -3.58 14.54
C ALA A 259 3.39 -4.71 15.30
N LEU A 260 3.01 -4.99 16.55
CA LEU A 260 3.64 -6.01 17.41
C LEU A 260 3.81 -7.40 16.76
N PRO A 261 2.83 -7.94 15.99
CA PRO A 261 2.99 -9.24 15.32
C PRO A 261 4.11 -9.31 14.27
N PHE A 262 4.68 -8.15 13.93
CA PHE A 262 5.75 -7.98 12.95
C PHE A 262 7.03 -7.41 13.57
N ALA A 263 7.11 -7.34 14.91
CA ALA A 263 8.21 -6.75 15.64
C ALA A 263 9.57 -7.41 15.33
N GLY A 264 9.60 -8.66 14.86
CA GLY A 264 10.82 -9.33 14.43
C GLY A 264 11.37 -8.82 13.10
N ARG A 265 10.54 -8.19 12.28
CA ARG A 265 10.93 -7.59 10.98
C ARG A 265 11.15 -6.10 11.08
N ARG A 266 10.29 -5.39 11.80
CA ARG A 266 10.36 -3.94 12.00
C ARG A 266 9.73 -3.59 13.33
N PHE A 267 10.46 -2.84 14.15
CA PHE A 267 10.00 -2.43 15.48
C PHE A 267 10.19 -0.92 15.63
N PHE A 268 9.22 -0.24 16.22
CA PHE A 268 9.30 1.19 16.46
C PHE A 268 8.75 1.52 17.84
N VAL A 269 9.23 2.63 18.41
CA VAL A 269 8.73 3.18 19.67
C VAL A 269 8.49 4.66 19.47
N ARG A 270 7.26 5.12 19.75
CA ARG A 270 6.87 6.52 19.64
C ARG A 270 6.67 7.08 21.05
N VAL A 271 7.41 8.12 21.38
CA VAL A 271 7.26 8.87 22.64
C VAL A 271 6.96 10.32 22.28
N ALA A 272 5.69 10.70 22.31
CA ALA A 272 5.24 11.99 21.81
C ALA A 272 3.95 12.47 22.49
N PRO A 273 3.61 13.77 22.41
CA PRO A 273 2.37 14.29 22.96
C PRO A 273 1.16 13.55 22.40
N GLY A 274 0.21 13.23 23.27
CA GLY A 274 -0.98 12.43 22.94
C GLY A 274 -0.80 10.91 23.13
N LEU A 275 0.43 10.40 23.06
CA LEU A 275 0.77 9.02 23.42
C LEU A 275 1.20 8.87 24.89
N ILE A 276 1.56 9.98 25.54
CA ILE A 276 1.92 10.04 26.96
C ILE A 276 0.99 11.01 27.72
N PRO A 277 0.92 10.93 29.05
CA PRO A 277 0.15 11.87 29.86
C PRO A 277 0.57 13.33 29.60
N HIS A 278 -0.41 14.23 29.52
CA HIS A 278 -0.20 15.63 29.08
C HIS A 278 0.79 16.37 29.99
N GLU A 279 0.76 16.10 31.28
CA GLU A 279 1.65 16.64 32.30
C GLU A 279 3.14 16.29 32.08
N MET A 280 3.42 15.25 31.29
CA MET A 280 4.80 14.82 31.00
C MET A 280 5.40 15.52 29.79
N ASN A 281 4.60 16.22 28.97
CA ASN A 281 5.07 16.82 27.71
C ASN A 281 6.25 17.77 27.88
N ASN A 282 6.22 18.64 28.91
CA ASN A 282 7.32 19.58 29.17
C ASN A 282 8.59 18.86 29.63
N ARG A 283 8.44 17.87 30.52
CA ARG A 283 9.56 17.05 30.99
C ARG A 283 10.19 16.24 29.85
N LEU A 284 9.37 15.66 28.98
CA LEU A 284 9.85 14.97 27.78
C LEU A 284 10.70 15.91 26.92
N ALA A 285 10.19 17.11 26.62
CA ALA A 285 10.90 18.06 25.79
C ALA A 285 12.24 18.51 26.41
N GLU A 286 12.25 18.81 27.72
CA GLU A 286 13.48 19.14 28.46
C GLU A 286 14.48 17.98 28.46
N THR A 287 14.02 16.74 28.67
CA THR A 287 14.88 15.55 28.61
C THR A 287 15.49 15.38 27.22
N LEU A 288 14.68 15.47 26.16
CA LEU A 288 15.15 15.30 24.78
C LEU A 288 16.16 16.38 24.38
N ALA A 289 15.94 17.64 24.79
CA ALA A 289 16.89 18.73 24.53
C ALA A 289 18.29 18.46 25.13
N ASN A 290 18.37 17.76 26.27
CA ASN A 290 19.64 17.41 26.90
C ASN A 290 20.39 16.26 26.21
N VAL A 291 19.69 15.44 25.41
CA VAL A 291 20.24 14.23 24.78
C VAL A 291 20.16 14.24 23.26
N GLU A 292 19.79 15.35 22.64
CA GLU A 292 19.52 15.45 21.20
C GLU A 292 20.69 14.96 20.32
N SER A 293 21.92 15.22 20.74
CA SER A 293 23.15 14.80 20.02
C SER A 293 23.75 13.48 20.50
N GLN A 294 23.08 12.75 21.39
CA GLN A 294 23.59 11.52 21.97
C GLN A 294 23.19 10.29 21.14
N PRO A 295 23.95 9.18 21.24
CA PRO A 295 23.54 7.88 20.73
C PRO A 295 22.14 7.48 21.19
N TRP A 296 21.43 6.71 20.35
CA TRP A 296 20.04 6.32 20.64
C TRP A 296 19.88 5.57 21.96
N GLN A 297 20.92 4.86 22.42
CA GLN A 297 20.93 4.16 23.70
C GLN A 297 20.83 5.14 24.88
N ASP A 298 21.59 6.23 24.83
CA ASP A 298 21.59 7.25 25.87
C ASP A 298 20.27 8.03 25.85
N VAL A 299 19.72 8.30 24.66
CA VAL A 299 18.37 8.89 24.52
C VAL A 299 17.33 7.95 25.13
N ARG A 300 17.37 6.66 24.83
CA ARG A 300 16.45 5.65 25.40
C ARG A 300 16.58 5.62 26.93
N ASP A 301 17.79 5.58 27.46
CA ASP A 301 18.04 5.47 28.90
C ASP A 301 17.53 6.72 29.64
N ALA A 302 17.74 7.91 29.09
CA ALA A 302 17.17 9.15 29.62
C ALA A 302 15.62 9.16 29.62
N LEU A 303 14.98 8.48 28.66
CA LEU A 303 13.52 8.33 28.64
C LEU A 303 13.01 7.26 29.62
N LEU A 304 13.80 6.21 29.90
CA LEU A 304 13.45 5.20 30.92
C LEU A 304 13.41 5.79 32.33
N ASP A 305 14.15 6.86 32.59
CA ASP A 305 14.09 7.61 33.86
C ASP A 305 12.79 8.43 34.02
N LEU A 306 12.01 8.59 32.95
CA LEU A 306 10.70 9.25 33.01
C LEU A 306 9.60 8.26 33.40
N HIS A 307 8.56 8.76 34.08
CA HIS A 307 7.39 7.97 34.45
C HIS A 307 6.45 7.81 33.25
N LEU A 308 6.87 7.03 32.25
CA LEU A 308 6.12 6.76 31.02
C LEU A 308 5.06 5.66 31.22
N PRO A 309 4.04 5.57 30.34
CA PRO A 309 3.14 4.42 30.30
C PRO A 309 3.90 3.10 30.21
N ALA A 310 3.39 2.06 30.89
CA ALA A 310 4.09 0.78 31.03
C ALA A 310 4.41 0.13 29.67
N ASP A 311 3.50 0.23 28.71
CA ASP A 311 3.69 -0.31 27.36
C ASP A 311 4.78 0.43 26.56
N VAL A 312 4.86 1.76 26.70
CA VAL A 312 5.94 2.57 26.12
C VAL A 312 7.28 2.25 26.78
N HIS A 313 7.29 2.10 28.11
CA HIS A 313 8.48 1.75 28.87
C HIS A 313 9.01 0.36 28.48
N ASP A 314 8.14 -0.65 28.37
CA ASP A 314 8.49 -2.00 27.94
C ASP A 314 9.05 -2.02 26.51
N ASP A 315 8.46 -1.23 25.61
CA ASP A 315 8.95 -1.10 24.24
C ASP A 315 10.35 -0.44 24.17
N LEU A 316 10.60 0.57 25.01
CA LEU A 316 11.93 1.18 25.12
C LEU A 316 12.95 0.14 25.60
N LEU A 317 12.61 -0.68 26.60
CA LEU A 317 13.48 -1.78 27.03
C LEU A 317 13.74 -2.78 25.90
N ALA A 318 12.69 -3.16 25.16
CA ALA A 318 12.77 -4.10 24.05
C ALA A 318 13.67 -3.63 22.90
N LEU A 319 13.87 -2.30 22.71
CA LEU A 319 14.85 -1.78 21.75
C LEU A 319 16.28 -2.29 22.00
N SER A 320 16.62 -2.64 23.25
CA SER A 320 17.92 -3.27 23.59
C SER A 320 18.14 -4.59 22.83
N GLU A 321 17.05 -5.22 22.40
CA GLU A 321 17.07 -6.45 21.61
C GLU A 321 17.04 -6.23 20.11
N ALA A 322 17.23 -4.98 19.64
CA ALA A 322 17.33 -4.67 18.22
C ALA A 322 18.30 -5.64 17.53
N THR A 323 17.83 -6.26 16.44
CA THR A 323 18.63 -7.23 15.68
C THR A 323 19.93 -6.59 15.16
N ARG A 324 19.87 -5.30 14.82
CA ARG A 324 21.02 -4.49 14.39
C ARG A 324 21.05 -3.15 15.16
N PRO A 325 21.66 -3.11 16.35
CA PRO A 325 21.68 -1.90 17.19
C PRO A 325 22.29 -0.67 16.51
N SER A 326 23.30 -0.86 15.66
CA SER A 326 23.94 0.24 14.89
C SER A 326 23.07 0.82 13.77
N ARG A 327 21.89 0.24 13.51
CA ARG A 327 20.95 0.66 12.46
C ARG A 327 19.64 1.20 13.02
N VAL A 328 19.52 1.33 14.34
CA VAL A 328 18.37 1.99 14.98
C VAL A 328 18.40 3.47 14.59
N ILE A 329 17.27 3.95 14.09
CA ILE A 329 17.06 5.35 13.74
C ILE A 329 16.36 6.02 14.92
N THR A 330 16.87 7.18 15.32
CA THR A 330 16.23 8.07 16.28
C THR A 330 15.89 9.36 15.56
N ASP A 331 14.61 9.69 15.50
CA ASP A 331 14.11 10.88 14.82
C ASP A 331 13.29 11.72 15.80
N MET A 332 13.85 12.85 16.22
CA MET A 332 13.19 13.83 17.10
C MET A 332 12.46 14.91 16.31
N HIS A 333 12.78 15.08 15.02
CA HIS A 333 12.22 16.15 14.21
C HIS A 333 10.79 15.86 13.75
N VAL A 334 10.36 14.59 13.68
CA VAL A 334 9.00 14.23 13.20
C VAL A 334 7.85 14.82 14.03
N TYR A 335 8.10 15.24 15.27
CA TYR A 335 7.09 15.86 16.14
C TYR A 335 7.23 17.39 16.26
N GLY A 336 8.23 17.98 15.62
CA GLY A 336 8.54 19.40 15.72
C GLY A 336 9.06 19.82 17.09
N GLU A 337 9.11 21.12 17.30
CA GLU A 337 9.71 21.75 18.48
C GLU A 337 8.67 22.54 19.30
N THR A 338 8.95 22.76 20.58
CA THR A 338 8.20 23.70 21.43
C THR A 338 8.54 25.15 21.07
N ASP A 339 7.82 26.11 21.63
CA ASP A 339 8.13 27.54 21.48
C ASP A 339 9.55 27.91 21.98
N GLN A 340 10.16 27.05 22.80
CA GLN A 340 11.52 27.20 23.33
C GLN A 340 12.58 26.51 22.44
N GLY A 341 12.18 25.89 21.32
CA GLY A 341 13.07 25.16 20.42
C GLY A 341 13.41 23.74 20.87
N PHE A 342 12.69 23.18 21.85
CA PHE A 342 12.97 21.82 22.33
C PHE A 342 12.17 20.78 21.55
N PRO A 343 12.74 19.61 21.22
CA PRO A 343 11.99 18.56 20.53
C PRO A 343 10.77 18.11 21.33
N ARG A 344 9.59 18.05 20.69
CA ARG A 344 8.34 17.67 21.36
C ARG A 344 8.23 16.18 21.64
N GLY A 345 8.95 15.35 20.90
CA GLY A 345 8.90 13.90 21.02
C GLY A 345 10.00 13.22 20.21
N VAL A 346 10.02 11.89 20.26
CA VAL A 346 11.02 11.07 19.58
C VAL A 346 10.41 9.78 19.03
N LEU A 347 10.87 9.39 17.85
CA LEU A 347 10.60 8.11 17.23
C LEU A 347 11.89 7.29 17.19
N PHE A 348 11.86 6.11 17.81
CA PHE A 348 12.85 5.07 17.56
C PHE A 348 12.32 4.11 16.49
N LEU A 349 13.15 3.73 15.55
CA LEU A 349 12.84 2.73 14.55
C LEU A 349 14.00 1.76 14.44
N SER A 350 13.77 0.49 14.78
CA SER A 350 14.62 -0.63 14.42
C SER A 350 14.10 -1.22 13.09
N PRO A 351 14.75 -0.94 11.95
CA PRO A 351 14.26 -1.38 10.65
C PRO A 351 14.35 -2.90 10.45
N PHE A 352 15.15 -3.59 11.28
CA PHE A 352 15.37 -5.04 11.26
C PHE A 352 14.70 -5.75 12.45
N GLY A 353 13.77 -5.04 13.12
CA GLY A 353 13.05 -5.57 14.26
C GLY A 353 13.90 -5.81 15.50
N ILE A 354 13.34 -6.59 16.42
CA ILE A 354 13.95 -7.03 17.68
C ILE A 354 13.98 -8.56 17.74
N ARG A 355 14.98 -9.13 18.42
CA ARG A 355 15.20 -10.59 18.45
C ARG A 355 14.04 -11.37 19.07
N SER A 356 13.31 -10.80 20.01
CA SER A 356 12.11 -11.39 20.64
C SER A 356 10.84 -11.24 19.81
N GLY A 357 10.86 -10.48 18.71
CA GLY A 357 9.66 -10.12 17.96
C GLY A 357 9.12 -11.25 17.08
N GLU A 358 7.79 -11.31 16.93
CA GLU A 358 7.14 -12.24 16.01
C GLU A 358 7.41 -11.90 14.54
N THR A 359 7.41 -12.94 13.68
CA THR A 359 7.64 -12.83 12.22
C THR A 359 6.44 -13.39 11.45
N LYS A 360 5.25 -12.79 11.59
CA LYS A 360 4.11 -13.17 10.75
C LYS A 360 4.23 -12.59 9.34
N GLN A 361 3.70 -13.30 8.34
CA GLN A 361 3.64 -12.83 6.96
C GLN A 361 2.73 -11.60 6.87
N GLU A 362 3.26 -10.49 6.37
CA GLU A 362 2.51 -9.26 6.13
C GLU A 362 1.70 -9.39 4.83
N GLY A 363 0.39 -9.10 4.89
CA GLY A 363 -0.37 -8.78 3.69
C GLY A 363 0.04 -7.39 3.21
N ILE A 364 0.74 -7.32 2.08
CA ILE A 364 1.31 -6.08 1.55
C ILE A 364 0.21 -5.06 1.25
N SER A 365 0.39 -3.80 1.68
CA SER A 365 -0.37 -2.65 1.18
C SER A 365 -0.15 -2.51 -0.33
N SER A 366 -1.22 -2.45 -1.11
CA SER A 366 -1.16 -2.41 -2.58
C SER A 366 -0.51 -1.16 -3.17
N SER A 367 -0.08 -0.20 -2.35
CA SER A 367 0.58 1.03 -2.79
C SER A 367 2.07 1.01 -2.44
N THR A 368 2.86 0.37 -3.29
CA THR A 368 4.27 0.71 -3.50
C THR A 368 4.44 1.10 -4.96
N GLU A 369 3.99 2.31 -5.30
CA GLU A 369 4.21 2.93 -6.61
C GLU A 369 5.53 3.73 -6.66
N ASP A 370 6.24 3.82 -5.53
CA ASP A 370 7.51 4.52 -5.40
C ASP A 370 8.64 3.60 -4.93
N ASP A 371 9.73 3.54 -5.71
CA ASP A 371 11.02 2.91 -5.38
C ASP A 371 11.59 3.36 -4.01
N ILE A 372 11.11 4.50 -3.50
CA ILE A 372 11.49 5.11 -2.22
C ILE A 372 11.13 4.19 -1.04
N SER A 373 10.03 3.44 -1.10
CA SER A 373 9.62 2.55 0.00
C SER A 373 10.55 1.34 0.16
N GLY A 374 11.32 0.98 -0.88
CA GLY A 374 12.35 -0.05 -0.81
C GLY A 374 13.61 0.36 -0.05
N SER A 375 13.88 1.67 0.06
CA SER A 375 15.11 2.26 0.63
C SER A 375 15.14 2.34 2.16
N LEU A 376 14.05 1.99 2.86
CA LEU A 376 13.96 2.05 4.32
C LEU A 376 14.85 1.03 5.07
N LEU A 377 15.49 0.08 4.37
CA LEU A 377 16.04 -1.14 4.98
C LEU A 377 17.56 -1.37 4.80
N GLY A 378 18.34 -0.33 4.57
CA GLY A 378 19.71 -0.31 5.09
C GLY A 378 20.79 -1.16 4.39
N LEU A 379 20.46 -1.98 3.38
CA LEU A 379 21.43 -2.85 2.69
C LEU A 379 21.55 -2.49 1.20
N PRO A 380 22.73 -2.06 0.73
CA PRO A 380 22.95 -1.86 -0.70
C PRO A 380 22.88 -3.22 -1.42
N VAL A 381 22.03 -3.28 -2.44
CA VAL A 381 22.00 -4.41 -3.39
C VAL A 381 22.56 -3.90 -4.71
N THR A 382 23.54 -4.62 -5.25
CA THR A 382 24.16 -4.25 -6.52
C THR A 382 23.19 -4.50 -7.66
N LEU A 383 23.32 -3.71 -8.73
CA LEU A 383 22.48 -3.82 -9.92
C LEU A 383 22.57 -5.22 -10.56
N ALA A 384 23.78 -5.78 -10.62
CA ALA A 384 24.00 -7.12 -11.17
C ALA A 384 23.28 -8.21 -10.36
N GLN A 385 23.46 -8.21 -9.03
CA GLN A 385 22.80 -9.19 -8.17
C GLN A 385 21.28 -9.09 -8.28
N HIS A 386 20.75 -7.87 -8.22
CA HIS A 386 19.31 -7.66 -8.30
C HIS A 386 18.74 -8.14 -9.63
N SER A 387 19.42 -7.83 -10.75
CA SER A 387 19.00 -8.26 -12.08
C SER A 387 18.93 -9.79 -12.18
N GLU A 388 19.90 -10.52 -11.61
CA GLU A 388 19.91 -11.99 -11.57
C GLU A 388 18.82 -12.57 -10.66
N ASP A 389 18.57 -11.94 -9.51
CA ASP A 389 17.53 -12.37 -8.58
C ASP A 389 16.13 -12.23 -9.20
N VAL A 390 15.85 -11.10 -9.86
CA VAL A 390 14.58 -10.85 -10.56
C VAL A 390 14.45 -11.78 -11.77
N GLU A 391 15.53 -11.99 -12.53
CA GLU A 391 15.58 -12.97 -13.62
C GLU A 391 15.14 -14.36 -13.14
N HIS A 392 15.72 -14.85 -12.04
CA HIS A 392 15.40 -16.16 -11.48
C HIS A 392 13.96 -16.23 -10.96
N ARG A 393 13.49 -15.19 -10.27
CA ARG A 393 12.14 -15.16 -9.71
C ARG A 393 11.07 -15.07 -10.80
N ALA A 394 11.31 -14.29 -11.85
CA ALA A 394 10.43 -14.19 -13.02
C ALA A 394 10.31 -15.54 -13.74
N GLU A 395 11.42 -16.27 -13.90
CA GLU A 395 11.42 -17.62 -14.46
C GLU A 395 10.54 -18.58 -13.63
N GLN A 396 10.70 -18.59 -12.31
CA GLN A 396 9.91 -19.44 -11.42
C GLN A 396 8.41 -19.12 -11.49
N PHE A 397 8.05 -17.84 -11.43
CA PHE A 397 6.65 -17.40 -11.48
C PHE A 397 6.01 -17.69 -12.83
N ALA A 398 6.71 -17.43 -13.93
CA ALA A 398 6.21 -17.72 -15.27
C ALA A 398 5.97 -19.23 -15.49
N LYS A 399 6.86 -20.11 -14.99
CA LYS A 399 6.68 -21.57 -15.04
C LYS A 399 5.49 -22.01 -14.20
N ALA A 400 5.36 -21.50 -12.97
CA ALA A 400 4.25 -21.83 -12.08
C ALA A 400 2.90 -21.36 -12.64
N ALA A 401 2.88 -20.23 -13.36
CA ALA A 401 1.72 -19.72 -14.07
C ALA A 401 1.36 -20.50 -15.35
N GLY A 402 2.16 -21.50 -15.73
CA GLY A 402 1.90 -22.37 -16.90
C GLY A 402 2.17 -21.69 -18.25
N LEU A 403 3.03 -20.67 -18.30
CA LEU A 403 3.39 -20.01 -19.56
C LEU A 403 4.29 -20.89 -20.44
N SER A 404 4.27 -20.64 -21.75
CA SER A 404 5.12 -21.39 -22.70
C SER A 404 6.61 -21.13 -22.44
N ALA A 405 7.48 -22.06 -22.85
CA ALA A 405 8.93 -21.94 -22.69
C ALA A 405 9.48 -20.61 -23.26
N ASP A 406 8.94 -20.16 -24.40
CA ASP A 406 9.32 -18.88 -25.00
C ASP A 406 8.90 -17.69 -24.14
N ARG A 407 7.70 -17.69 -23.54
CA ARG A 407 7.26 -16.61 -22.65
C ARG A 407 8.01 -16.60 -21.32
N VAL A 408 8.33 -17.78 -20.79
CA VAL A 408 9.19 -17.92 -19.61
C VAL A 408 10.56 -17.31 -19.90
N HIS A 409 11.14 -17.59 -21.07
CA HIS A 409 12.42 -17.01 -21.47
C HIS A 409 12.35 -15.49 -21.62
N ASP A 410 11.30 -14.95 -22.25
CA ASP A 410 11.15 -13.50 -22.40
C ASP A 410 10.93 -12.77 -21.07
N LEU A 411 10.15 -13.34 -20.15
CA LEU A 411 9.96 -12.78 -18.80
C LEU A 411 11.24 -12.81 -17.97
N LYS A 412 12.00 -13.90 -18.07
CA LYS A 412 13.33 -14.04 -17.48
C LYS A 412 14.27 -12.93 -17.97
N LEU A 413 14.35 -12.77 -19.30
CA LEU A 413 15.19 -11.73 -19.92
C LEU A 413 14.72 -10.31 -19.55
N ALA A 414 13.42 -10.05 -19.54
CA ALA A 414 12.88 -8.77 -19.08
C ALA A 414 13.25 -8.49 -17.61
N GLY A 415 13.19 -9.51 -16.74
CA GLY A 415 13.65 -9.45 -15.35
C GLY A 415 15.11 -9.04 -15.22
N TYR A 416 15.99 -9.54 -16.08
CA TYR A 416 17.39 -9.12 -16.08
C TYR A 416 17.59 -7.67 -16.55
N LEU A 417 16.76 -7.20 -17.48
CA LEU A 417 16.96 -5.91 -18.17
C LEU A 417 16.18 -4.74 -17.52
N HIS A 418 15.19 -5.00 -16.67
CA HIS A 418 14.20 -4.01 -16.24
C HIS A 418 14.81 -2.77 -15.58
N ASP A 419 15.90 -2.95 -14.83
CA ASP A 419 16.48 -1.96 -13.94
C ASP A 419 17.76 -1.30 -14.48
N LEU A 420 18.17 -1.60 -15.71
CA LEU A 420 19.44 -1.11 -16.28
C LEU A 420 19.56 0.42 -16.28
N GLY A 421 18.46 1.14 -16.42
CA GLY A 421 18.41 2.60 -16.36
C GLY A 421 18.90 3.18 -15.03
N LYS A 422 18.88 2.39 -13.95
CA LYS A 422 19.47 2.79 -12.66
C LYS A 422 20.98 3.03 -12.75
N ALA A 423 21.66 2.51 -13.77
CA ALA A 423 23.07 2.79 -14.03
C ALA A 423 23.37 4.24 -14.44
N ASP A 424 22.36 5.08 -14.69
CA ASP A 424 22.58 6.51 -14.98
C ASP A 424 23.37 7.18 -13.83
N PRO A 425 24.48 7.89 -14.11
CA PRO A 425 25.30 8.49 -13.08
C PRO A 425 24.54 9.45 -12.15
N ARG A 426 23.51 10.15 -12.66
CA ARG A 426 22.64 11.03 -11.87
C ARG A 426 21.79 10.23 -10.89
N PHE A 427 21.27 9.08 -11.35
CA PHE A 427 20.51 8.17 -10.50
C PHE A 427 21.41 7.49 -9.46
N GLN A 428 22.63 7.10 -9.83
CA GLN A 428 23.61 6.59 -8.86
C GLN A 428 24.00 7.67 -7.84
N ALA A 429 24.20 8.93 -8.26
CA ALA A 429 24.45 10.03 -7.33
C ALA A 429 23.29 10.23 -6.35
N TRP A 430 22.05 10.04 -6.82
CA TRP A 430 20.88 10.04 -5.95
C TRP A 430 20.89 8.88 -4.96
N LEU A 431 21.13 7.64 -5.41
CA LEU A 431 21.21 6.46 -4.52
C LEU A 431 22.36 6.53 -3.52
N HIS A 432 23.46 7.17 -3.91
CA HIS A 432 24.66 7.39 -3.10
C HIS A 432 24.62 8.70 -2.28
N TYR A 433 23.49 9.44 -2.29
CA TYR A 433 23.41 10.72 -1.61
C TYR A 433 23.65 10.61 -0.09
N GLY A 434 24.61 11.39 0.42
CA GLY A 434 25.03 11.36 1.83
C GLY A 434 25.98 10.21 2.19
N ASP A 435 26.72 9.65 1.22
CA ASP A 435 27.80 8.69 1.49
C ASP A 435 29.12 9.36 1.85
N PRO A 436 29.70 9.12 3.04
CA PRO A 436 31.04 9.62 3.36
C PRO A 436 32.14 8.98 2.50
N LEU A 437 31.90 7.83 1.86
CA LEU A 437 32.87 7.17 0.97
C LEU A 437 32.75 7.58 -0.51
N GLY A 438 31.70 8.31 -0.88
CA GLY A 438 31.53 8.88 -2.22
C GLY A 438 31.33 7.87 -3.37
N ILE A 439 31.11 8.40 -4.58
CA ILE A 439 30.83 7.64 -5.80
C ILE A 439 32.13 7.30 -6.52
N ALA A 440 32.82 6.24 -6.11
CA ALA A 440 33.91 5.67 -6.91
C ALA A 440 33.31 4.93 -8.12
N PHE A 441 33.08 5.65 -9.23
CA PHE A 441 32.49 5.17 -10.48
C PHE A 441 33.38 4.16 -11.25
N ASP A 442 34.59 3.87 -10.75
CA ASP A 442 35.59 3.00 -11.40
C ASP A 442 35.48 1.52 -10.99
N ALA A 443 34.69 1.19 -9.97
CA ALA A 443 34.47 -0.19 -9.54
C ALA A 443 33.08 -0.71 -9.93
N SER A 444 33.03 -1.63 -10.91
CA SER A 444 31.85 -2.42 -11.30
C SER A 444 31.01 -3.00 -10.12
N PRO A 445 31.56 -3.38 -8.94
CA PRO A 445 30.73 -3.82 -7.80
C PRO A 445 29.88 -2.74 -7.11
N ASN A 446 30.00 -1.44 -7.44
CA ASN A 446 29.39 -0.35 -6.67
C ASN A 446 28.13 0.27 -7.31
N VAL A 447 27.68 -0.22 -8.47
CA VAL A 447 26.41 0.24 -9.07
C VAL A 447 25.26 -0.36 -8.30
N LEU A 448 24.43 0.48 -7.69
CA LEU A 448 23.34 0.04 -6.82
C LEU A 448 22.03 -0.07 -7.58
N ALA A 449 21.28 -1.14 -7.32
CA ALA A 449 19.86 -1.21 -7.63
C ALA A 449 19.02 -0.46 -6.59
N LYS A 450 19.46 -0.52 -5.32
CA LYS A 450 18.75 0.04 -4.16
C LYS A 450 19.75 0.66 -3.19
N SER A 451 19.40 1.82 -2.63
CA SER A 451 20.20 2.49 -1.62
C SER A 451 20.14 1.72 -0.29
N GLY A 452 21.27 1.62 0.40
CA GLY A 452 21.32 1.13 1.79
C GLY A 452 20.90 2.17 2.83
N ARG A 453 20.13 3.20 2.45
CA ARG A 453 19.73 4.31 3.33
C ARG A 453 18.45 4.97 2.83
N SER A 454 17.71 5.56 3.76
CA SER A 454 16.59 6.45 3.44
C SER A 454 17.11 7.73 2.80
N LEU A 455 16.61 8.06 1.61
CA LEU A 455 17.04 9.24 0.86
C LEU A 455 16.10 10.41 1.19
N PRO A 456 16.62 11.58 1.65
CA PRO A 456 15.79 12.76 1.84
C PRO A 456 15.29 13.29 0.48
N ARG A 457 14.15 14.01 0.46
CA ARG A 457 13.62 14.62 -0.79
C ARG A 457 14.64 15.53 -1.50
N SER A 458 15.47 16.25 -0.73
CA SER A 458 16.55 17.09 -1.26
C SER A 458 17.61 16.31 -2.06
N ALA A 459 17.78 15.01 -1.78
CA ALA A 459 18.72 14.15 -2.50
C ALA A 459 18.42 14.10 -4.00
N ARG A 460 17.12 14.08 -4.36
CA ARG A 460 16.69 14.05 -5.76
C ARG A 460 16.84 15.43 -6.41
N ALA A 461 16.50 16.50 -5.70
CA ALA A 461 16.73 17.87 -6.19
C ALA A 461 18.21 18.13 -6.51
N ASN A 462 19.12 17.48 -5.78
CA ASN A 462 20.57 17.58 -5.97
C ASN A 462 21.13 16.62 -7.03
N SER A 463 20.32 15.72 -7.60
CA SER A 463 20.79 14.65 -8.50
C SER A 463 20.87 15.05 -9.98
N LEU A 464 20.48 16.27 -10.36
CA LEU A 464 20.35 16.71 -11.77
C LEU A 464 19.39 15.86 -12.63
N LEU A 465 18.65 14.94 -12.02
CA LEU A 465 17.59 14.20 -12.71
C LEU A 465 16.43 15.14 -13.05
N PRO A 466 15.83 15.01 -14.25
CA PRO A 466 14.59 15.70 -14.58
C PRO A 466 13.47 15.38 -13.58
N GLU A 467 12.51 16.30 -13.47
CA GLU A 467 11.28 16.05 -12.74
C GLU A 467 10.56 14.83 -13.33
N ASN A 468 9.99 13.99 -12.44
CA ASN A 468 9.32 12.74 -12.80
C ASN A 468 10.16 11.74 -13.60
N TRP A 469 11.50 11.89 -13.66
CA TRP A 469 12.36 10.96 -14.38
C TRP A 469 12.16 9.52 -13.92
N ARG A 470 12.08 8.60 -14.89
CA ARG A 470 11.74 7.19 -14.70
C ARG A 470 12.88 6.30 -15.23
N HIS A 471 13.45 5.44 -14.40
CA HIS A 471 14.59 4.63 -14.79
C HIS A 471 14.21 3.59 -15.85
N GLU A 472 12.99 3.07 -15.78
CA GLU A 472 12.44 2.10 -16.72
C GLU A 472 12.44 2.60 -18.17
N ALA A 473 12.23 3.90 -18.40
CA ALA A 473 12.33 4.49 -19.73
C ALA A 473 13.76 4.44 -20.27
N PHE A 474 14.75 4.70 -19.42
CA PHE A 474 16.15 4.58 -19.81
C PHE A 474 16.57 3.11 -19.94
N SER A 475 16.05 2.21 -19.09
CA SER A 475 16.24 0.76 -19.22
C SER A 475 15.80 0.23 -20.59
N VAL A 476 14.66 0.68 -21.12
CA VAL A 476 14.22 0.32 -22.49
C VAL A 476 15.27 0.68 -23.53
N ARG A 477 15.88 1.87 -23.43
CA ARG A 477 16.93 2.29 -24.37
C ARG A 477 18.17 1.41 -24.24
N LEU A 478 18.58 1.14 -23.00
CA LEU A 478 19.77 0.34 -22.72
C LEU A 478 19.62 -1.13 -23.07
N ALA A 479 18.43 -1.70 -22.90
CA ALA A 479 18.13 -3.10 -23.20
C ALA A 479 18.57 -3.48 -24.62
N THR A 480 18.28 -2.64 -25.61
CA THR A 480 18.66 -2.88 -27.02
C THR A 480 20.17 -2.91 -27.28
N SER A 481 20.98 -2.36 -26.37
CA SER A 481 22.44 -2.28 -26.47
C SER A 481 23.15 -3.42 -25.74
N VAL A 482 22.43 -4.22 -24.94
CA VAL A 482 22.99 -5.36 -24.22
C VAL A 482 22.97 -6.61 -25.11
N PRO A 483 24.08 -7.37 -25.24
CA PRO A 483 24.13 -8.54 -26.12
C PRO A 483 23.05 -9.60 -25.85
N ARG A 484 22.71 -9.81 -24.57
CA ARG A 484 21.67 -10.76 -24.13
C ARG A 484 20.29 -10.44 -24.70
N PHE A 485 20.01 -9.21 -25.11
CA PHE A 485 18.73 -8.85 -25.70
C PHE A 485 18.43 -9.61 -27.00
N ALA A 486 19.47 -10.06 -27.71
CA ALA A 486 19.33 -10.92 -28.90
C ALA A 486 18.77 -12.32 -28.57
N GLU A 487 18.74 -12.74 -27.30
CA GLU A 487 18.17 -14.02 -26.87
C GLU A 487 16.64 -14.03 -26.91
N ALA A 488 16.02 -12.84 -26.87
CA ALA A 488 14.57 -12.63 -26.83
C ALA A 488 13.84 -13.40 -27.94
N LYS A 489 12.83 -14.17 -27.55
CA LYS A 489 11.90 -14.83 -28.47
C LYS A 489 10.88 -13.85 -29.02
N ASP A 490 10.51 -12.87 -28.21
CA ASP A 490 9.70 -11.72 -28.63
C ASP A 490 10.31 -10.41 -28.12
N PRO A 491 11.22 -9.80 -28.90
CA PRO A 491 11.89 -8.55 -28.53
C PRO A 491 10.91 -7.40 -28.20
N ASP A 492 9.77 -7.35 -28.89
CA ASP A 492 8.72 -6.34 -28.67
C ASP A 492 8.16 -6.45 -27.25
N LEU A 493 7.84 -7.68 -26.81
CA LEU A 493 7.32 -7.94 -25.48
C LEU A 493 8.37 -7.67 -24.39
N VAL A 494 9.62 -8.09 -24.60
CA VAL A 494 10.70 -7.89 -23.63
C VAL A 494 10.91 -6.39 -23.36
N LEU A 495 11.00 -5.56 -24.41
CA LEU A 495 11.12 -4.11 -24.25
C LEU A 495 9.92 -3.50 -23.54
N TRP A 496 8.72 -3.94 -23.90
CA TRP A 496 7.50 -3.47 -23.26
C TRP A 496 7.50 -3.75 -21.76
N LEU A 497 7.74 -5.01 -21.36
CA LEU A 497 7.80 -5.42 -19.96
C LEU A 497 8.86 -4.64 -19.17
N VAL A 498 10.02 -4.39 -19.77
CA VAL A 498 11.07 -3.53 -19.20
C VAL A 498 10.54 -2.11 -18.95
N GLY A 499 9.76 -1.53 -19.86
CA GLY A 499 9.27 -0.17 -19.72
C GLY A 499 8.10 0.02 -18.77
N VAL A 500 7.28 -1.02 -18.52
CA VAL A 500 6.01 -0.86 -17.78
C VAL A 500 5.98 -1.51 -16.40
N HIS A 501 7.10 -2.01 -15.89
CA HIS A 501 7.14 -2.75 -14.62
C HIS A 501 6.71 -1.91 -13.39
N HIS A 502 6.76 -0.58 -13.48
CA HIS A 502 6.21 0.35 -12.47
C HIS A 502 4.80 0.90 -12.79
N GLY A 503 4.19 0.47 -13.90
CA GLY A 503 2.87 0.95 -14.32
C GLY A 503 2.88 2.30 -15.06
N TYR A 504 4.03 2.97 -15.18
CA TYR A 504 4.21 4.07 -16.13
C TYR A 504 4.48 3.51 -17.54
N GLY A 505 4.38 4.35 -18.58
CA GLY A 505 4.60 3.89 -19.95
C GLY A 505 3.42 3.13 -20.56
N ARG A 506 2.25 3.12 -19.89
CA ARG A 506 0.98 2.58 -20.43
C ARG A 506 -0.02 3.71 -20.75
N PRO A 507 0.11 4.41 -21.89
CA PRO A 507 1.16 4.28 -22.88
C PRO A 507 2.25 5.36 -22.79
N PHE A 508 2.25 6.26 -21.80
CA PHE A 508 3.19 7.39 -21.79
C PHE A 508 4.02 7.49 -20.50
N PHE A 509 5.17 8.16 -20.62
CA PHE A 509 6.04 8.51 -19.51
C PHE A 509 5.94 10.00 -19.18
N PRO A 510 6.01 10.39 -17.89
CA PRO A 510 5.74 11.76 -17.45
C PRO A 510 6.97 12.69 -17.50
N HIS A 511 8.02 12.35 -18.25
CA HIS A 511 9.27 13.10 -18.26
C HIS A 511 9.90 13.24 -19.65
N ALA A 512 10.78 14.22 -19.78
CA ALA A 512 11.73 14.34 -20.88
C ALA A 512 13.15 14.42 -20.29
N ASP A 513 14.14 13.84 -20.98
CA ASP A 513 15.53 13.86 -20.53
C ASP A 513 16.41 14.57 -21.56
N PRO A 514 16.90 15.79 -21.28
CA PRO A 514 17.76 16.53 -22.20
C PRO A 514 19.04 15.77 -22.58
N LEU A 515 19.55 14.89 -21.71
CA LEU A 515 20.74 14.06 -21.99
C LEU A 515 20.47 12.95 -23.01
N ASP A 516 19.24 12.76 -23.49
CA ASP A 516 18.97 11.88 -24.64
C ASP A 516 19.59 12.40 -25.93
N ARG A 517 19.94 13.70 -25.98
CA ARG A 517 20.55 14.35 -27.14
C ARG A 517 22.08 14.29 -27.15
N ALA A 518 22.69 13.66 -26.15
CA ALA A 518 24.13 13.57 -25.98
C ALA A 518 24.56 12.15 -25.65
N ASP A 519 25.81 11.84 -25.96
CA ASP A 519 26.44 10.58 -25.55
C ASP A 519 26.57 10.53 -24.02
N ARG A 520 26.42 9.33 -23.47
CA ARG A 520 26.50 9.07 -22.02
C ARG A 520 27.56 8.04 -21.72
N GLN A 521 28.36 8.32 -20.70
CA GLN A 521 29.27 7.34 -20.12
C GLN A 521 28.55 6.58 -19.01
N LEU A 522 28.57 5.25 -19.09
CA LEU A 522 27.97 4.35 -18.11
C LEU A 522 29.01 3.42 -17.49
N PRO A 523 28.79 2.97 -16.24
CA PRO A 523 29.62 1.92 -15.65
C PRO A 523 29.44 0.60 -16.42
N ALA A 524 30.53 -0.17 -16.53
CA ALA A 524 30.51 -1.50 -17.14
C ALA A 524 29.88 -2.52 -16.16
N VAL A 525 28.54 -2.63 -16.21
CA VAL A 525 27.72 -3.52 -15.38
C VAL A 525 26.62 -4.16 -16.24
N CYS A 526 26.22 -5.39 -15.92
CA CYS A 526 25.14 -6.11 -16.63
C CYS A 526 25.30 -6.16 -18.18
N GLY A 527 26.54 -6.15 -18.68
CA GLY A 527 26.81 -6.14 -20.13
C GLY A 527 26.53 -4.81 -20.84
N LEU A 528 26.36 -3.71 -20.09
CA LEU A 528 26.20 -2.37 -20.66
C LEU A 528 27.47 -1.90 -21.38
N PRO A 529 27.34 -1.21 -22.53
CA PRO A 529 28.47 -0.54 -23.16
C PRO A 529 28.91 0.67 -22.32
N ALA A 530 30.22 0.93 -22.30
CA ALA A 530 30.78 2.08 -21.57
C ALA A 530 30.31 3.43 -22.16
N ASN A 531 30.10 3.50 -23.49
CA ASN A 531 29.54 4.66 -24.16
C ASN A 531 28.18 4.32 -24.78
N VAL A 532 27.15 5.06 -24.40
CA VAL A 532 25.81 4.99 -24.99
C VAL A 532 25.61 6.24 -25.85
N PRO A 533 25.42 6.11 -27.18
CA PRO A 533 25.25 7.25 -28.04
C PRO A 533 23.95 8.00 -27.74
N ALA A 534 23.90 9.27 -28.16
CA ALA A 534 22.65 10.04 -28.17
C ALA A 534 21.52 9.25 -28.84
N GLY A 535 20.36 9.20 -28.18
CA GLY A 535 19.24 8.37 -28.61
C GLY A 535 17.97 8.68 -27.83
N ARG A 536 16.84 8.63 -28.52
CA ARG A 536 15.53 8.92 -27.92
C ARG A 536 15.02 7.69 -27.19
N GLY A 537 14.66 7.83 -25.92
CA GLY A 537 13.96 6.78 -25.17
C GLY A 537 12.45 6.79 -25.42
N PRO A 538 11.70 5.80 -24.87
CA PRO A 538 10.27 5.62 -25.08
C PRO A 538 9.40 6.77 -24.54
N GLN A 539 9.96 7.63 -23.70
CA GLN A 539 9.33 8.87 -23.24
C GLN A 539 9.25 9.97 -24.33
N SER A 540 9.94 9.80 -25.46
CA SER A 540 9.92 10.74 -26.58
C SER A 540 9.02 10.26 -27.72
N PHE A 541 8.26 11.17 -28.34
CA PHE A 541 7.52 10.89 -29.58
C PHE A 541 8.41 10.51 -30.77
N GLY A 542 9.72 10.75 -30.68
CA GLY A 542 10.66 10.27 -31.71
C GLY A 542 11.33 8.94 -31.37
N PHE A 543 10.89 8.24 -30.32
CA PHE A 543 11.27 6.85 -30.11
C PHE A 543 10.91 6.04 -31.35
N ASP A 544 11.84 5.22 -31.82
CA ASP A 544 11.63 4.35 -32.97
C ASP A 544 12.19 2.96 -32.67
N TRP A 545 11.29 2.02 -32.44
CA TRP A 545 11.57 0.60 -32.37
C TRP A 545 11.01 -0.08 -33.62
N ARG A 546 11.87 -0.30 -34.63
CA ARG A 546 11.51 -0.99 -35.88
C ARG A 546 10.32 -0.38 -36.62
N GLY A 547 10.22 0.95 -36.64
CA GLY A 547 9.12 1.70 -37.25
C GLY A 547 7.94 1.96 -36.31
N HIS A 548 8.05 1.56 -35.03
CA HIS A 548 7.01 1.77 -34.03
C HIS A 548 7.49 2.73 -32.94
N ASP A 549 6.74 3.81 -32.75
CA ASP A 549 6.82 4.59 -31.51
C ASP A 549 6.25 3.77 -30.33
N TRP A 550 6.45 4.27 -29.12
CA TRP A 550 6.10 3.54 -27.91
C TRP A 550 4.58 3.25 -27.79
N PRO A 551 3.66 4.19 -28.08
CA PRO A 551 2.23 3.88 -28.15
C PRO A 551 1.84 2.88 -29.24
N LYS A 552 2.48 2.91 -30.43
CA LYS A 552 2.22 1.87 -31.45
C LYS A 552 2.71 0.50 -31.02
N LEU A 553 3.81 0.43 -30.28
CA LEU A 553 4.29 -0.82 -29.68
C LEU A 553 3.25 -1.38 -28.70
N PHE A 554 2.65 -0.51 -27.87
CA PHE A 554 1.56 -0.87 -26.97
C PHE A 554 0.37 -1.48 -27.74
N GLU A 555 -0.15 -0.75 -28.73
CA GLU A 555 -1.31 -1.21 -29.52
C GLU A 555 -1.04 -2.54 -30.23
N ARG A 556 0.18 -2.71 -30.77
CA ARG A 556 0.62 -3.95 -31.41
C ARG A 556 0.64 -5.14 -30.44
N LEU A 557 1.23 -4.97 -29.27
CA LEU A 557 1.31 -6.03 -28.25
C LEU A 557 -0.06 -6.35 -27.69
N ARG A 558 -0.86 -5.33 -27.45
CA ARG A 558 -2.24 -5.48 -27.01
C ARG A 558 -3.07 -6.24 -28.04
N ALA A 559 -2.94 -5.95 -29.33
CA ALA A 559 -3.62 -6.69 -30.39
C ALA A 559 -3.18 -8.17 -30.44
N ARG A 560 -1.92 -8.47 -30.10
CA ARG A 560 -1.35 -9.82 -30.11
C ARG A 560 -1.69 -10.66 -28.87
N TYR A 561 -1.68 -10.05 -27.69
CA TYR A 561 -1.82 -10.74 -26.40
C TYR A 561 -3.15 -10.48 -25.69
N GLY A 562 -3.92 -9.49 -26.15
CA GLY A 562 -5.07 -8.96 -25.44
C GLY A 562 -4.68 -8.17 -24.19
N ALA A 563 -5.62 -7.37 -23.66
CA ALA A 563 -5.39 -6.56 -22.46
C ALA A 563 -5.03 -7.42 -21.23
N TRP A 564 -5.70 -8.55 -21.05
CA TRP A 564 -5.51 -9.46 -19.91
C TRP A 564 -4.21 -10.26 -20.01
N GLY A 565 -3.86 -10.75 -21.21
CA GLY A 565 -2.63 -11.52 -21.40
C GLY A 565 -1.39 -10.66 -21.16
N LEU A 566 -1.42 -9.41 -21.64
CA LEU A 566 -0.35 -8.45 -21.40
C LEU A 566 -0.26 -8.08 -19.91
N ALA A 567 -1.39 -7.72 -19.29
CA ALA A 567 -1.45 -7.41 -17.85
C ALA A 567 -0.97 -8.57 -16.97
N HIS A 568 -1.25 -9.82 -17.34
CA HIS A 568 -0.78 -11.00 -16.61
C HIS A 568 0.75 -11.11 -16.64
N MET A 569 1.39 -10.90 -17.79
CA MET A 569 2.85 -10.93 -17.91
C MET A 569 3.51 -9.74 -17.20
N GLU A 570 2.93 -8.55 -17.30
CA GLU A 570 3.36 -7.36 -16.55
C GLU A 570 3.32 -7.62 -15.03
N ALA A 571 2.24 -8.24 -14.53
CA ALA A 571 2.08 -8.59 -13.12
C ALA A 571 3.12 -9.62 -12.65
N ILE A 572 3.46 -10.63 -13.47
CA ILE A 572 4.49 -11.61 -13.13
C ILE A 572 5.85 -10.92 -12.92
N LEU A 573 6.25 -10.03 -13.83
CA LEU A 573 7.51 -9.31 -13.70
C LEU A 573 7.52 -8.40 -12.46
N ARG A 574 6.45 -7.64 -12.24
CA ARG A 574 6.32 -6.76 -11.07
C ARG A 574 6.39 -7.53 -9.75
N LEU A 575 5.70 -8.66 -9.67
CA LEU A 575 5.78 -9.55 -8.50
C LEU A 575 7.18 -10.15 -8.32
N ALA A 576 7.88 -10.46 -9.42
CA ALA A 576 9.23 -11.00 -9.36
C ALA A 576 10.23 -9.99 -8.79
N ASP A 577 10.17 -8.72 -9.21
CA ASP A 577 10.98 -7.65 -8.62
C ASP A 577 10.68 -7.49 -7.12
N HIS A 578 9.41 -7.39 -6.77
CA HIS A 578 8.99 -7.25 -5.37
C HIS A 578 9.52 -8.38 -4.50
N ARG A 579 9.41 -9.63 -4.96
CA ARG A 579 9.81 -10.80 -4.18
C ARG A 579 11.33 -10.98 -4.13
N ALA A 580 12.05 -10.79 -5.23
CA ALA A 580 13.52 -10.79 -5.23
C ALA A 580 14.09 -9.77 -4.25
N SER A 581 13.47 -8.60 -4.19
CA SER A 581 13.80 -7.54 -3.24
C SER A 581 13.51 -7.92 -1.79
N GLU A 582 12.54 -8.80 -1.54
CA GLU A 582 12.23 -9.33 -0.22
C GLU A 582 13.22 -10.41 0.19
N ASP A 583 13.53 -11.37 -0.69
CA ASP A 583 14.44 -12.47 -0.37
C ASP A 583 15.89 -11.98 -0.18
N ALA A 584 16.30 -10.94 -0.91
CA ALA A 584 17.58 -10.26 -0.70
C ALA A 584 17.67 -9.63 0.71
N LYS A 585 16.53 -9.25 1.31
CA LYS A 585 16.48 -8.80 2.71
C LYS A 585 16.61 -9.97 3.67
N GLU A 586 15.90 -11.07 3.44
CA GLU A 586 15.87 -12.25 4.32
C GLU A 586 17.17 -13.07 4.31
N SER A 587 17.85 -13.17 3.17
CA SER A 587 19.12 -13.91 3.03
C SER A 587 20.33 -13.19 3.65
N ARG A 588 20.20 -11.88 3.88
CA ARG A 588 21.26 -11.02 4.43
C ARG A 588 20.97 -10.55 5.85
N THR A 589 19.83 -10.93 6.43
CA THR A 589 19.53 -10.88 7.88
C THR A 589 20.04 -12.13 8.55
#